data_AF-A0A2E7QTJ7-F1
#
_entry.id   AF-A0A2E7QTJ7-F1
#
_cell.length_a   1.000
_cell.length_b   1.000
_cell.length_c   1.000
_cell.angle_alpha   90.00
_cell.angle_beta   90.00
_cell.angle_gamma   90.00
#
_symmetry.space_group_name_H-M   'P 1'
#
loop_
_entity.id
_entity.type
_entity.pdbx_description
1 polymer ?
#
loop_
_entity_poly.entity_id
_entity_poly.type
_entity_poly.pdbx_seq_one_letter_code
_entity_poly.pdbx_strand_id
1 'polypeptide(L)'
;MEESNMALTHEDALELLAFLITSAHGCLRESSDYGHYRLITGAERLARAWEPRSTGQISSFLRSLSTRTASESSYIDSDPDRYMNYLAECCQSIAEEIKQRNITGDGR
;
A
#
# COMPACT_ATOMS: atom_id res chain seq x y z
N MET A 1 -21.67 6.92 -6.42
CA MET A 1 -21.95 6.51 -5.02
C MET A 1 -21.52 7.66 -4.16
N GLU A 2 -22.43 8.25 -3.38
CA GLU A 2 -22.06 9.27 -2.39
C GLU A 2 -21.11 8.67 -1.34
N GLU A 3 -20.06 9.41 -0.98
CA GLU A 3 -19.09 9.05 0.07
C GLU A 3 -19.76 8.77 1.43
N SER A 4 -20.97 9.29 1.63
CA SER A 4 -21.73 9.24 2.89
C SER A 4 -22.08 7.84 3.40
N ASN A 5 -21.79 6.77 2.64
CA ASN A 5 -22.04 5.38 3.05
C ASN A 5 -20.76 4.52 3.11
N MET A 6 -19.58 5.13 3.12
CA MET A 6 -18.29 4.43 3.24
C MET A 6 -17.80 4.39 4.68
N ALA A 7 -17.21 3.25 5.07
CA ALA A 7 -16.63 3.07 6.40
C ALA A 7 -15.27 3.77 6.61
N LEU A 8 -14.65 4.23 5.52
CA LEU A 8 -13.35 4.90 5.50
C LEU A 8 -13.45 6.14 4.61
N THR A 9 -12.91 7.26 5.07
CA THR A 9 -12.59 8.40 4.21
C THR A 9 -11.39 8.08 3.32
N HIS A 10 -11.11 8.94 2.33
CA HIS A 10 -9.91 8.79 1.51
C HIS A 10 -8.62 8.89 2.33
N GLU A 11 -8.61 9.74 3.36
CA GLU A 11 -7.48 9.88 4.28
C GLU A 11 -7.29 8.61 5.12
N ASP A 12 -8.36 8.09 5.72
CA ASP A 12 -8.29 6.85 6.52
C ASP A 12 -7.76 5.68 5.69
N ALA A 13 -8.14 5.62 4.41
CA ALA A 13 -7.67 4.58 3.50
C ALA A 13 -6.17 4.70 3.20
N LEU A 14 -5.66 5.92 3.04
CA LEU A 14 -4.23 6.16 2.82
C LEU A 14 -3.40 5.86 4.08
N GLU A 15 -3.87 6.28 5.25
CA GLU A 15 -3.22 5.96 6.52
C GLU A 15 -3.19 4.44 6.75
N LEU A 16 -4.30 3.75 6.49
CA LEU A 16 -4.37 2.30 6.59
C LEU A 16 -3.46 1.59 5.57
N LEU A 17 -3.38 2.08 4.33
CA LEU A 17 -2.42 1.57 3.34
C LEU A 17 -0.98 1.73 3.83
N ALA A 18 -0.62 2.91 4.34
CA ALA A 18 0.70 3.17 4.88
C ALA A 18 1.04 2.22 6.04
N PHE A 19 0.10 2.02 6.97
CA PHE A 19 0.26 1.09 8.08
C PHE A 19 0.47 -0.35 7.58
N LEU A 20 -0.36 -0.85 6.66
CA LEU A 20 -0.27 -2.21 6.14
C LEU A 20 1.05 -2.47 5.41
N ILE A 21 1.47 -1.54 4.55
CA ILE A 21 2.69 -1.67 3.74
C ILE A 21 3.93 -1.61 4.63
N THR A 22 4.01 -0.63 5.53
CA THR A 22 5.16 -0.50 6.45
C THR A 22 5.25 -1.65 7.43
N SER A 23 4.10 -2.16 7.91
CA SER A 23 4.06 -3.36 8.74
C SER A 23 4.50 -4.60 7.96
N ALA A 24 4.09 -4.75 6.69
CA ALA A 24 4.53 -5.86 5.85
C ALA A 24 6.06 -5.84 5.66
N HIS A 25 6.63 -4.66 5.40
CA HIS A 25 8.07 -4.48 5.32
C HIS A 25 8.78 -4.74 6.66
N GLY A 26 8.19 -4.32 7.79
CA GLY A 26 8.71 -4.63 9.13
C GLY A 26 8.78 -6.12 9.41
N CYS A 27 7.73 -6.87 9.06
CA CYS A 27 7.65 -8.32 9.24
C CYS A 27 8.70 -9.12 8.43
N LEU A 28 9.34 -8.52 7.42
CA LEU A 28 10.49 -9.17 6.74
C LEU A 28 11.69 -9.36 7.68
N ARG A 29 11.78 -8.55 8.74
CA ARG A 29 12.88 -8.59 9.73
C ARG A 29 12.54 -9.48 10.93
N GLU A 30 11.34 -10.03 10.98
CA GLU A 30 10.80 -10.84 12.08
C GLU A 30 10.70 -12.32 11.66
N SER A 31 10.21 -13.20 12.54
CA SER A 31 10.09 -14.64 12.23
C SER A 31 9.23 -14.90 10.98
N SER A 32 9.51 -16.00 10.29
CA SER A 32 8.99 -16.36 8.95
C SER A 32 7.48 -16.63 8.86
N ASP A 33 6.66 -16.18 9.80
CA ASP A 33 5.26 -16.61 10.00
C ASP A 33 4.25 -16.00 9.00
N TYR A 34 4.66 -15.77 7.74
CA TYR A 34 3.80 -15.24 6.66
C TYR A 34 3.08 -13.92 6.99
N GLY A 35 3.51 -13.19 8.03
CA GLY A 35 2.88 -11.93 8.46
C GLY A 35 2.87 -10.87 7.35
N HIS A 36 4.00 -10.75 6.65
CA HIS A 36 4.15 -9.85 5.51
C HIS A 36 3.13 -10.13 4.39
N TYR A 37 2.86 -11.41 4.09
CA TYR A 37 1.88 -11.80 3.08
C TYR A 37 0.46 -11.33 3.39
N ARG A 38 0.02 -11.52 4.64
CA ARG A 38 -1.34 -11.14 5.03
C ARG A 38 -1.54 -9.62 4.93
N LEU A 39 -0.54 -8.88 5.37
CA LEU A 39 -0.54 -7.42 5.37
C LEU A 39 -0.52 -6.85 3.95
N ILE A 40 0.40 -7.31 3.09
CA ILE A 40 0.47 -6.82 1.71
C ILE A 40 -0.74 -7.24 0.88
N THR A 41 -1.31 -8.43 1.13
CA THR A 41 -2.57 -8.85 0.50
C THR A 41 -3.74 -7.96 0.93
N GLY A 42 -3.76 -7.54 2.20
CA GLY A 42 -4.72 -6.56 2.70
C GLY A 42 -4.59 -5.22 1.96
N ALA A 43 -3.35 -4.75 1.80
CA ALA A 43 -3.05 -3.51 1.08
C ALA A 43 -3.47 -3.60 -0.40
N GLU A 44 -3.19 -4.71 -1.09
CA GLU A 44 -3.62 -4.96 -2.48
C GLU A 44 -5.15 -4.86 -2.62
N ARG A 45 -5.90 -5.51 -1.71
CA ARG A 45 -7.37 -5.50 -1.73
C ARG A 45 -7.93 -4.10 -1.49
N LEU A 46 -7.36 -3.37 -0.53
CA LEU A 46 -7.74 -1.99 -0.24
C LEU A 46 -7.43 -1.09 -1.45
N ALA A 47 -6.26 -1.26 -2.07
CA ALA A 47 -5.86 -0.50 -3.25
C ALA A 47 -6.82 -0.73 -4.43
N ARG A 48 -7.19 -1.97 -4.72
CA ARG A 48 -8.19 -2.30 -5.76
C ARG A 48 -9.56 -1.68 -5.48
N ALA A 49 -9.95 -1.56 -4.21
CA ALA A 49 -11.21 -0.92 -3.85
C ALA A 49 -11.18 0.61 -4.01
N TRP A 50 -10.02 1.25 -3.77
CA TRP A 50 -9.87 2.70 -3.78
C TRP A 50 -9.34 3.29 -5.09
N GLU A 51 -8.69 2.49 -5.93
CA GLU A 51 -8.14 2.93 -7.22
C GLU A 51 -9.19 3.62 -8.11
N PRO A 52 -10.42 3.09 -8.29
CA PRO A 52 -11.44 3.74 -9.13
C PRO A 52 -12.00 5.04 -8.54
N ARG A 53 -11.69 5.34 -7.28
CA ARG A 53 -12.14 6.53 -6.53
C ARG A 53 -11.05 7.59 -6.42
N SER A 54 -9.86 7.28 -6.92
CA SER A 54 -8.67 8.12 -6.80
C SER A 54 -8.30 8.68 -8.17
N THR A 55 -7.58 9.80 -8.18
CA THR A 55 -7.06 10.42 -9.41
C THR A 55 -5.58 10.74 -9.26
N GLY A 56 -4.90 11.07 -10.36
CA GLY A 56 -3.51 11.52 -10.33
C GLY A 56 -2.50 10.44 -9.90
N GLN A 57 -1.47 10.87 -9.16
CA GLN A 57 -0.35 10.02 -8.77
C GLN A 57 -0.80 8.86 -7.86
N ILE A 58 -1.68 9.15 -6.89
CA ILE A 58 -2.21 8.12 -5.99
C ILE A 58 -2.95 7.00 -6.75
N SER A 59 -3.77 7.32 -7.76
CA SER A 59 -4.46 6.30 -8.57
C SER A 59 -3.46 5.36 -9.26
N SER A 60 -2.36 5.92 -9.78
CA SER A 60 -1.30 5.16 -10.42
C SER A 60 -0.58 4.23 -9.43
N PHE A 61 -0.33 4.72 -8.22
CA PHE A 61 0.22 3.90 -7.13
C PHE A 61 -0.73 2.76 -6.75
N LEU A 62 -2.02 3.03 -6.53
CA LEU A 62 -3.00 1.99 -6.15
C LEU A 62 -3.17 0.93 -7.24
N ARG A 63 -3.12 1.33 -8.51
CA ARG A 63 -3.13 0.42 -9.66
C ARG A 63 -1.88 -0.46 -9.69
N SER A 64 -0.70 0.12 -9.50
CA SER A 64 0.57 -0.60 -9.42
C SER A 64 0.54 -1.63 -8.28
N LEU A 65 0.12 -1.20 -7.09
CA LEU A 65 0.00 -2.06 -5.91
C LEU A 65 -0.95 -3.24 -6.17
N SER A 66 -2.15 -2.98 -6.69
CA SER A 66 -3.16 -4.03 -6.95
C SER A 66 -2.81 -5.01 -8.07
N THR A 67 -1.90 -4.65 -9.00
CA THR A 67 -1.53 -5.51 -10.14
C THR A 67 -0.20 -6.24 -9.95
N ARG A 68 0.75 -5.66 -9.21
CA ARG A 68 2.08 -6.24 -8.99
C ARG A 68 2.18 -7.12 -7.75
N THR A 69 1.35 -6.90 -6.71
CA THR A 69 1.52 -7.57 -5.40
C THR A 69 1.63 -9.09 -5.54
N ALA A 70 0.71 -9.73 -6.27
CA ALA A 70 0.72 -11.19 -6.43
C ALA A 70 1.98 -11.71 -7.14
N SER A 71 2.42 -11.04 -8.21
CA SER A 71 3.61 -11.46 -8.94
C SER A 71 4.88 -11.24 -8.11
N GLU A 72 5.02 -10.06 -7.49
CA GLU A 72 6.21 -9.74 -6.69
C GLU A 72 6.32 -10.63 -5.45
N SER A 73 5.20 -10.93 -4.79
CA SER A 73 5.17 -11.79 -3.61
C SER A 73 5.49 -13.27 -3.92
N SER A 74 5.38 -13.69 -5.20
CA SER A 74 5.79 -15.04 -5.62
C SER A 74 7.31 -15.24 -5.61
N TYR A 75 8.08 -14.15 -5.56
CA TYR A 75 9.54 -14.21 -5.57
C TYR A 75 10.17 -14.42 -4.19
N ILE A 76 9.41 -14.49 -3.08
CA ILE A 76 10.01 -14.61 -1.73
C ILE A 76 11.03 -15.76 -1.63
N ASP A 77 10.75 -16.89 -2.29
CA ASP A 77 11.55 -18.11 -2.16
C ASP A 77 12.67 -18.16 -3.20
N SER A 78 12.50 -17.49 -4.33
CA SER A 78 13.42 -17.58 -5.48
C SER A 78 14.33 -16.36 -5.65
N ASP A 79 13.84 -15.19 -5.24
CA ASP A 79 14.53 -13.91 -5.26
C ASP A 79 13.98 -13.01 -4.13
N PRO A 80 14.38 -13.27 -2.86
CA PRO A 80 13.91 -12.51 -1.71
C PRO A 80 14.24 -11.01 -1.83
N ASP A 81 15.40 -10.68 -2.39
CA ASP A 81 15.86 -9.29 -2.56
C ASP A 81 14.90 -8.51 -3.46
N ARG A 82 14.42 -9.11 -4.55
CA ARG A 82 13.38 -8.51 -5.39
C ARG A 82 12.11 -8.20 -4.60
N TYR A 83 11.63 -9.13 -3.79
CA TYR A 83 10.42 -8.90 -3.00
C TYR A 83 10.63 -7.84 -1.92
N MET A 84 11.79 -7.84 -1.26
CA MET A 84 12.15 -6.82 -0.27
C MET A 84 12.22 -5.42 -0.91
N ASN A 85 12.85 -5.31 -2.08
CA ASN A 85 12.91 -4.06 -2.83
C ASN A 85 11.51 -3.58 -3.25
N TYR A 86 10.64 -4.50 -3.68
CA TYR A 86 9.24 -4.16 -3.98
C TYR A 86 8.50 -3.57 -2.77
N LEU A 87 8.66 -4.16 -1.57
CA LEU A 87 8.05 -3.61 -0.37
C LEU A 87 8.64 -2.24 0.01
N ALA A 88 9.96 -2.04 -0.19
CA ALA A 88 10.61 -0.76 0.02
C ALA A 88 10.10 0.32 -0.98
N GLU A 89 9.92 -0.02 -2.26
CA GLU A 89 9.32 0.85 -3.27
C GLU A 89 7.90 1.28 -2.87
N CYS A 90 7.10 0.35 -2.33
CA CYS A 90 5.75 0.65 -1.85
C CYS A 90 5.78 1.61 -0.66
N CYS A 91 6.67 1.40 0.31
CA CYS A 91 6.89 2.31 1.44
C CYS A 91 7.28 3.71 0.97
N GLN A 92 8.19 3.82 -0.01
CA GLN A 92 8.60 5.10 -0.56
C GLN A 92 7.42 5.80 -1.26
N SER A 93 6.70 5.09 -2.11
CA SER A 93 5.57 5.63 -2.88
C SER A 93 4.49 6.20 -1.98
N ILE A 94 4.07 5.45 -0.95
CA ILE A 94 3.03 5.94 -0.02
C ILE A 94 3.52 7.11 0.85
N ALA A 95 4.80 7.13 1.22
CA ALA A 95 5.39 8.24 1.96
C ALA A 95 5.44 9.53 1.12
N GLU A 96 5.74 9.42 -0.18
CA GLU A 96 5.70 10.54 -1.12
C GLU A 96 4.29 11.11 -1.27
N GLU A 97 3.27 10.26 -1.40
CA GLU A 97 1.86 10.68 -1.45
C GLU A 97 1.43 11.43 -0.18
N ILE A 98 1.76 10.90 0.99
CA ILE A 98 1.44 11.54 2.28
C ILE A 98 2.18 12.87 2.42
N LYS A 99 3.47 12.92 2.05
CA LYS A 99 4.28 14.14 2.12
C LYS A 99 3.73 15.22 1.19
N GLN A 100 3.39 14.88 -0.05
CA GLN A 100 2.81 15.82 -1.00
C GLN A 100 1.51 16.41 -0.46
N ARG A 101 0.62 15.59 0.12
CA ARG A 101 -0.63 16.07 0.74
C ARG A 101 -0.39 17.01 1.93
N ASN A 102 0.54 16.67 2.82
CA ASN A 102 0.90 17.51 3.96
C ASN A 102 1.49 18.86 3.53
N ILE A 103 2.23 18.91 2.41
CA ILE A 103 2.77 20.16 1.84
C ILE A 103 1.67 20.98 1.15
N THR A 104 0.67 20.32 0.55
CA THR A 104 -0.39 20.98 -0.24
C THR A 104 -1.57 21.47 0.63
N GLY A 105 -1.55 21.22 1.94
CA GLY A 105 -2.44 21.88 2.90
C GLY A 105 -3.82 21.24 3.10
N ASP A 106 -3.93 19.91 3.03
CA ASP A 106 -5.05 19.17 3.66
C ASP A 106 -4.74 18.78 5.12
N GLY A 107 -3.58 19.20 5.63
CA GLY A 107 -3.22 19.05 7.03
C GLY A 107 -4.01 20.02 7.89
N ARG A 108 -5.11 19.52 8.49
CA ARG A 108 -5.83 20.05 9.67
C ARG A 108 -5.61 21.51 10.06
#